data_AF-A0A9X1TZX9-F1
#
_entry.id   AF-A0A9X1TZX9-F1
#
_cell.length_a   1.000
_cell.length_b   1.000
_cell.length_c   1.000
_cell.angle_alpha   90.00
_cell.angle_beta   90.00
_cell.angle_gamma   90.00
#
_symmetry.space_group_name_H-M   'P 1'
#
loop_
_entity.id
_entity.type
_entity.pdbx_description
1 polymer ?
#
loop_
_entity_poly.entity_id
_entity_poly.type
_entity_poly.pdbx_seq_one_letter_code
_entity_poly.pdbx_strand_id
1 'polypeptide(L)'
;MLSDRPSALHRKQEIVANCHKLPQQNFKKELLSTETISESIQTIFSKISDINTNAITINTVSPVRHIKDGMVENALSKAHLLTAIHANLKSKSKSVNLNSFYFPSFEIMMDELRDYRFYAEDMLHPNKTAIEIIWQKFSEVWVSSEAAVLQKEIAIIQNGLNHKPFNPQSEQHLQFSEKLQQKITAIQNRFSHIQF
;
A
#
# COMPACT_ATOMS: atom_id res chain seq x y z
N MET A 1 1.61 1.17 3.75
CA MET A 1 2.62 2.04 3.12
C MET A 1 3.21 2.94 4.20
N LEU A 2 4.48 2.74 4.55
CA LEU A 2 5.21 3.75 5.30
C LEU A 2 5.38 4.95 4.35
N SER A 3 4.81 6.10 4.70
CA SER A 3 5.04 7.33 3.97
C SER A 3 6.29 8.00 4.54
N ASP A 4 7.28 8.25 3.69
CA ASP A 4 8.62 8.76 4.01
C ASP A 4 8.66 10.22 4.50
N ARG A 5 7.57 10.71 5.11
CA ARG A 5 7.38 12.14 5.37
C ARG A 5 6.95 12.45 6.81
N PRO A 6 7.80 12.13 7.80
CA PRO A 6 7.80 12.90 9.01
C PRO A 6 8.31 14.32 8.71
N SER A 7 7.54 15.29 9.15
CA SER A 7 7.79 16.72 9.09
C SER A 7 7.74 17.24 10.52
N ALA A 8 8.68 18.05 10.99
CA ALA A 8 8.61 18.62 12.33
C ALA A 8 7.73 19.87 12.33
N LEU A 9 6.68 19.94 13.15
CA LEU A 9 5.83 21.14 13.24
C LEU A 9 6.57 22.26 13.99
N HIS A 10 6.67 23.44 13.38
CA HIS A 10 7.43 24.60 13.89
C HIS A 10 7.09 25.01 15.33
N ARG A 11 5.87 24.70 15.81
CA ARG A 11 5.37 25.15 17.12
C ARG A 11 5.57 24.15 18.26
N LYS A 12 5.94 22.89 17.97
CA LYS A 12 5.96 21.81 18.98
C LYS A 12 7.17 20.87 18.98
N GLN A 13 8.11 20.96 18.02
CA GLN A 13 9.23 19.99 17.88
C GLN A 13 8.77 18.52 17.82
N GLU A 14 7.49 18.27 17.52
CA GLU A 14 6.93 16.94 17.38
C GLU A 14 7.11 16.47 15.92
N ILE A 15 7.54 15.22 15.76
CA ILE A 15 7.57 14.55 14.47
C ILE A 15 6.12 14.27 14.04
N VAL A 16 5.68 14.89 12.96
CA VAL A 16 4.31 14.73 12.46
C VAL A 16 4.29 14.35 10.98
N ALA A 17 3.39 13.47 10.56
CA ALA A 17 3.11 13.32 9.12
C ALA A 17 2.22 14.50 8.68
N ASN A 18 2.50 15.13 7.53
CA ASN A 18 1.62 16.19 6.99
C ASN A 18 0.32 15.62 6.38
N CYS A 19 -0.40 14.81 7.15
CA CYS A 19 -1.70 14.23 6.79
C CYS A 19 -2.83 15.27 6.84
N HIS A 20 -2.61 16.42 7.50
CA HIS A 20 -3.61 17.48 7.67
C HIS A 20 -3.50 18.61 6.63
N LYS A 21 -2.68 18.44 5.58
CA LYS A 21 -2.46 19.42 4.50
C LYS A 21 -2.17 20.83 5.02
N LEU A 22 -1.42 20.94 6.12
CA LEU A 22 -1.02 22.25 6.65
C LEU A 22 0.02 22.90 5.72
N PRO A 23 0.13 24.24 5.72
CA PRO A 23 1.11 24.96 4.92
C PRO A 23 2.54 24.43 5.14
N GLN A 24 3.28 24.22 4.05
CA GLN A 24 4.62 23.61 4.09
C GLN A 24 5.62 24.42 4.93
N GLN A 25 5.45 25.76 4.97
CA GLN A 25 6.23 26.67 5.82
C GLN A 25 6.13 26.37 7.32
N ASN A 26 5.12 25.62 7.76
CA ASN A 26 4.96 25.23 9.16
C ASN A 26 5.80 24.00 9.53
N PHE A 27 6.56 23.47 8.57
CA PHE A 27 7.31 22.24 8.73
C PHE A 27 8.79 22.42 8.42
N LYS A 28 9.63 21.92 9.33
CA LYS A 28 11.04 21.64 9.02
C LYS A 28 11.15 20.19 8.55
N LYS A 29 11.69 20.00 7.35
CA LYS A 29 11.91 18.67 6.79
C LYS A 29 13.32 18.21 7.13
N GLU A 30 13.43 16.98 7.63
CA GLU A 30 14.71 16.38 7.99
C GLU A 30 14.77 14.95 7.47
N LEU A 31 15.96 14.52 7.05
CA LEU A 31 16.22 13.13 6.69
C LEU A 31 16.42 12.35 7.99
N LEU A 32 15.48 11.46 8.33
CA LEU A 32 15.61 10.61 9.52
C LEU A 32 16.78 9.64 9.36
N SER A 33 17.49 9.38 10.45
CA SER A 33 18.54 8.34 10.44
C SER A 33 17.94 6.94 10.35
N THR A 34 18.77 5.99 9.93
CA THR A 34 18.39 4.57 9.86
C THR A 34 17.97 4.01 11.21
N GLU A 35 18.59 4.48 12.29
CA GLU A 35 18.32 4.06 13.67
C GLU A 35 16.93 4.54 14.11
N THR A 36 16.62 5.82 13.89
CA THR A 36 15.30 6.38 14.23
C THR A 36 14.17 5.68 13.48
N ILE A 37 14.38 5.38 12.19
CA ILE A 37 13.40 4.61 11.40
C ILE A 37 13.28 3.19 11.95
N SER A 38 14.39 2.55 12.30
CA SER A 38 14.41 1.20 12.85
C SER A 38 13.64 1.12 14.17
N GLU A 39 13.88 2.03 15.10
CA GLU A 39 13.14 2.12 16.38
C GLU A 39 11.64 2.34 16.16
N SER A 40 11.28 3.17 15.16
CA SER A 40 9.89 3.39 14.77
C SER A 40 9.22 2.11 14.26
N ILE A 41 9.92 1.32 13.43
CA ILE A 41 9.44 0.02 12.93
C ILE A 41 9.27 -0.97 14.09
N GLN A 42 10.22 -1.05 15.02
CA GLN A 42 10.12 -1.92 16.21
C GLN A 42 8.92 -1.55 17.08
N THR A 43 8.69 -0.25 17.27
CA THR A 43 7.52 0.25 18.01
C THR A 43 6.22 -0.17 17.33
N ILE A 44 6.14 -0.07 15.99
CA ILE A 44 4.98 -0.53 15.22
C ILE A 44 4.78 -2.03 15.40
N PHE A 45 5.84 -2.84 15.28
CA PHE A 45 5.75 -4.29 15.45
C PHE A 45 5.31 -4.68 16.87
N SER A 46 5.85 -4.01 17.90
CA SER A 46 5.41 -4.23 19.29
C SER A 46 3.91 -3.96 19.44
N LYS A 47 3.42 -2.82 18.96
CA LYS A 47 2.00 -2.46 19.04
C LYS A 47 1.08 -3.43 18.29
N ILE A 48 1.53 -3.95 17.15
CA ILE A 48 0.79 -4.99 16.43
C ILE A 48 0.78 -6.28 17.25
N SER A 49 1.92 -6.67 17.82
CA SER A 49 2.06 -7.86 18.66
C SER A 49 1.19 -7.83 19.90
N ASP A 50 1.04 -6.64 20.51
CA ASP A 50 0.21 -6.44 21.71
C ASP A 50 -1.28 -6.75 21.43
N ILE A 51 -1.70 -6.61 20.17
CA ILE A 51 -3.08 -6.88 19.72
C ILE A 51 -3.20 -8.29 19.15
N ASN A 52 -2.24 -8.72 18.32
CA ASN A 52 -2.26 -10.01 17.63
C ASN A 52 -0.85 -10.54 17.43
N THR A 53 -0.44 -11.47 18.28
CA THR A 53 0.87 -12.16 18.21
C THR A 53 1.04 -13.04 16.97
N ASN A 54 -0.05 -13.43 16.31
CA ASN A 54 -0.04 -14.24 15.09
C ASN A 54 -0.04 -13.38 13.80
N ALA A 55 0.00 -12.05 13.93
CA ALA A 55 0.01 -11.18 12.77
C ALA A 55 1.27 -11.40 11.91
N ILE A 56 1.07 -11.39 10.60
CA ILE A 56 2.15 -11.39 9.61
C ILE A 56 2.27 -9.96 9.08
N THR A 57 3.49 -9.42 9.05
CA THR A 57 3.77 -8.10 8.49
C THR A 57 4.55 -8.21 7.20
N ILE A 58 4.09 -7.51 6.17
CA ILE A 58 4.78 -7.42 4.88
C ILE A 58 5.16 -5.96 4.67
N ASN A 59 6.46 -5.67 4.77
CA ASN A 59 7.02 -4.34 4.59
C ASN A 59 7.31 -4.11 3.10
N THR A 60 7.16 -2.88 2.64
CA THR A 60 7.56 -2.50 1.28
C THR A 60 7.89 -1.01 1.22
N VAL A 61 8.87 -0.66 0.40
CA VAL A 61 9.17 0.73 0.07
C VAL A 61 8.43 1.09 -1.21
N SER A 62 7.69 2.20 -1.19
CA SER A 62 6.91 2.63 -2.37
C SER A 62 7.81 2.97 -3.56
N PRO A 63 7.48 2.53 -4.79
CA PRO A 63 8.21 2.84 -6.02
C PRO A 63 8.03 4.28 -6.51
N VAL A 64 7.13 5.06 -5.90
CA VAL A 64 6.88 6.45 -6.31
C VAL A 64 8.11 7.32 -6.09
N ARG A 65 8.46 8.10 -7.12
CA ARG A 65 9.56 9.08 -7.06
C ARG A 65 9.09 10.37 -6.38
N HIS A 66 9.68 10.69 -5.23
CA HIS A 66 9.37 11.90 -4.47
C HIS A 66 10.41 13.00 -4.74
N ILE A 67 10.28 13.66 -5.89
CA ILE A 67 11.33 14.56 -6.42
C ILE A 67 11.20 16.02 -5.97
N LYS A 68 10.20 16.36 -5.15
CA LYS A 68 9.96 17.74 -4.71
C LYS A 68 11.18 18.38 -4.04
N ASP A 69 11.99 17.56 -3.38
CA ASP A 69 13.17 17.99 -2.63
C ASP A 69 14.48 17.59 -3.32
N GLY A 70 14.41 16.99 -4.51
CA GLY A 70 15.56 16.52 -5.28
C GLY A 70 15.65 15.00 -5.41
N MET A 71 16.37 14.57 -6.46
CA MET A 71 16.58 13.15 -6.76
C MET A 71 17.51 12.48 -5.74
N VAL A 72 18.48 13.23 -5.22
CA VAL A 72 19.46 12.75 -4.23
C VAL A 72 18.74 12.44 -2.91
N GLU A 73 17.89 13.34 -2.46
CA GLU A 73 17.10 13.24 -1.24
C GLU A 73 16.10 12.07 -1.32
N ASN A 74 15.48 11.89 -2.50
CA ASN A 74 14.65 10.72 -2.76
C ASN A 74 15.48 9.43 -2.65
N ALA A 75 16.66 9.36 -3.28
CA ALA A 75 17.50 8.16 -3.20
C ALA A 75 17.96 7.86 -1.77
N LEU A 76 18.42 8.88 -1.04
CA LEU A 76 18.88 8.75 0.34
C LEU A 76 17.77 8.30 1.28
N SER A 77 16.58 8.91 1.19
CA SER A 77 15.43 8.51 2.03
C SER A 77 15.00 7.07 1.76
N LYS A 78 14.94 6.64 0.49
CA LYS A 78 14.65 5.24 0.13
C LYS A 78 15.72 4.29 0.66
N ALA A 79 17.00 4.65 0.56
CA ALA A 79 18.11 3.86 1.08
C ALA A 79 18.04 3.71 2.62
N HIS A 80 17.69 4.78 3.34
CA HIS A 80 17.52 4.74 4.78
C HIS A 80 16.38 3.79 5.19
N LEU A 81 15.25 3.83 4.49
CA LEU A 81 14.11 2.94 4.76
C LEU A 81 14.45 1.49 4.49
N LEU A 82 15.07 1.19 3.34
CA LEU A 82 15.50 -0.16 2.99
C LEU A 82 16.45 -0.71 4.06
N THR A 83 17.44 0.09 4.45
CA THR A 83 18.41 -0.28 5.47
C THR A 83 17.74 -0.57 6.81
N ALA A 84 16.85 0.31 7.26
CA ALA A 84 16.12 0.14 8.51
C ALA A 84 15.17 -1.07 8.49
N ILE A 85 14.44 -1.29 7.39
CA ILE A 85 13.57 -2.46 7.22
C ILE A 85 14.40 -3.74 7.30
N HIS A 86 15.48 -3.83 6.53
CA HIS A 86 16.32 -5.03 6.50
C HIS A 86 17.08 -5.27 7.83
N ALA A 87 17.44 -4.21 8.56
CA ALA A 87 17.98 -4.35 9.91
C ALA A 87 16.99 -5.07 10.84
N ASN A 88 15.71 -4.70 10.80
CA ASN A 88 14.65 -5.32 11.61
C ASN A 88 14.23 -6.71 11.15
N LEU A 89 14.38 -7.03 9.86
CA LEU A 89 14.13 -8.39 9.36
C LEU A 89 15.25 -9.36 9.77
N LYS A 90 16.50 -8.88 9.85
CA LYS A 90 17.67 -9.67 10.28
C LYS A 90 17.73 -9.81 11.80
N SER A 91 17.43 -8.75 12.53
CA SER A 91 17.29 -8.81 13.98
C SER A 91 15.94 -9.45 14.30
N LYS A 92 15.88 -10.78 14.28
CA LYS A 92 14.80 -11.51 14.97
C LYS A 92 14.94 -11.20 16.45
N SER A 93 14.45 -10.04 16.88
CA SER A 93 14.52 -9.59 18.25
C SER A 93 13.76 -10.62 19.07
N LYS A 94 14.45 -11.24 20.03
CA LYS A 94 13.89 -12.26 20.92
C LYS A 94 12.62 -11.78 21.66
N SER A 95 12.39 -10.47 21.70
CA SER A 95 11.27 -9.83 22.39
C SER A 95 10.00 -9.65 21.55
N VAL A 96 10.04 -9.76 20.22
CA VAL A 96 8.86 -9.59 19.36
C VAL A 96 8.81 -10.73 18.35
N ASN A 97 7.95 -11.72 18.60
CA ASN A 97 7.80 -12.90 17.75
C ASN A 97 6.81 -12.64 16.59
N LEU A 98 7.05 -11.61 15.80
CA LEU A 98 6.26 -11.34 14.59
C LEU A 98 6.96 -11.89 13.35
N ASN A 99 6.19 -12.62 12.54
CA ASN A 99 6.63 -13.01 11.21
C ASN A 99 6.60 -11.77 10.30
N SER A 100 7.79 -11.31 9.92
CA SER A 100 7.95 -10.11 9.10
C SER A 100 8.70 -10.40 7.82
N PHE A 101 8.23 -9.83 6.73
CA PHE A 101 8.75 -10.04 5.37
C PHE A 101 8.94 -8.70 4.65
N TYR A 102 9.67 -8.75 3.54
CA TYR A 102 9.82 -7.62 2.63
C TYR A 102 9.28 -7.98 1.25
N PHE A 103 8.41 -7.13 0.70
CA PHE A 103 7.97 -7.20 -0.68
C PHE A 103 8.68 -6.11 -1.51
N PRO A 104 9.41 -6.47 -2.58
CA PRO A 104 10.32 -5.57 -3.27
C PRO A 104 9.64 -4.70 -4.35
N SER A 105 8.59 -3.94 -3.99
CA SER A 105 7.85 -3.13 -4.98
C SER A 105 8.70 -1.99 -5.59
N PHE A 106 9.62 -1.41 -4.80
CA PHE A 106 10.56 -0.39 -5.27
C PHE A 106 11.54 -0.98 -6.28
N GLU A 107 12.15 -2.12 -5.98
CA GLU A 107 13.14 -2.79 -6.82
C GLU A 107 12.50 -3.32 -8.11
N ILE A 108 11.29 -3.91 -8.03
CA ILE A 108 10.53 -4.30 -9.23
C ILE A 108 10.36 -3.10 -10.16
N MET A 109 9.98 -1.93 -9.63
CA MET A 109 9.83 -0.73 -10.46
C MET A 109 11.16 -0.25 -11.03
N MET A 110 12.21 -0.22 -10.20
CA MET A 110 13.49 0.38 -10.58
C MET A 110 14.33 -0.50 -11.51
N ASP A 111 14.22 -1.82 -11.37
CA ASP A 111 15.07 -2.79 -12.08
C ASP A 111 14.30 -3.57 -13.15
N GLU A 112 13.10 -4.08 -12.87
CA GLU A 112 12.31 -4.84 -13.85
C GLU A 112 11.47 -3.94 -14.77
N LEU A 113 10.87 -2.88 -14.21
CA LEU A 113 9.96 -1.97 -14.92
C LEU A 113 10.58 -0.58 -15.15
N ARG A 114 11.90 -0.55 -15.38
CA ARG A 114 12.70 0.68 -15.42
C ARG A 114 12.31 1.68 -16.52
N ASP A 115 11.70 1.20 -17.59
CA ASP A 115 11.35 1.98 -18.78
C ASP A 115 10.26 3.03 -18.49
N TYR A 116 10.37 4.23 -19.07
CA TYR A 116 9.39 5.31 -18.94
C TYR A 116 7.96 4.91 -19.33
N ARG A 117 7.79 3.89 -20.18
CA ARG A 117 6.48 3.31 -20.52
C ARG A 117 5.71 2.75 -19.33
N PHE A 118 6.36 2.57 -18.18
CA PHE A 118 5.75 2.11 -16.93
C PHE A 118 5.42 3.23 -15.96
N TYR A 119 5.75 4.47 -16.31
CA TYR A 119 5.39 5.65 -15.53
C TYR A 119 4.10 6.28 -16.06
N ALA A 120 3.36 6.94 -15.17
CA ALA A 120 2.27 7.83 -15.52
C ALA A 120 2.81 9.10 -16.20
N GLU A 121 1.91 9.94 -16.71
CA GLU A 121 2.27 11.19 -17.41
C GLU A 121 3.16 12.12 -16.57
N ASP A 122 3.04 12.06 -15.25
CA ASP A 122 3.87 12.86 -14.34
C ASP A 122 5.31 12.35 -14.19
N MET A 123 5.64 11.18 -14.74
CA MET A 123 6.96 10.53 -14.66
C MET A 123 7.40 10.17 -13.24
N LEU A 124 6.49 10.22 -12.25
CA LEU A 124 6.75 9.96 -10.83
C LEU A 124 6.06 8.72 -10.33
N HIS A 125 4.81 8.52 -10.75
CA HIS A 125 4.00 7.39 -10.31
C HIS A 125 4.09 6.24 -11.32
N PRO A 126 4.03 4.98 -10.86
CA PRO A 126 3.77 3.86 -11.76
C PRO A 126 2.42 4.05 -12.46
N ASN A 127 2.34 3.72 -13.74
CA ASN A 127 1.07 3.70 -14.45
C ASN A 127 0.27 2.42 -14.16
N LYS A 128 -0.92 2.34 -14.75
CA LYS A 128 -1.83 1.20 -14.56
C LYS A 128 -1.17 -0.14 -14.85
N THR A 129 -0.44 -0.27 -15.95
CA THR A 129 0.26 -1.50 -16.32
C THR A 129 1.29 -1.91 -15.27
N ALA A 130 2.09 -0.96 -14.79
CA ALA A 130 3.08 -1.23 -13.75
C ALA A 130 2.42 -1.64 -12.42
N ILE A 131 1.34 -0.96 -12.04
CA ILE A 131 0.56 -1.29 -10.84
C ILE A 131 0.01 -2.71 -10.94
N GLU A 132 -0.55 -3.09 -12.08
CA GLU A 132 -1.09 -4.44 -12.31
C GLU A 132 0.00 -5.53 -12.21
N ILE A 133 1.17 -5.30 -12.80
CA ILE A 133 2.30 -6.25 -12.73
C ILE A 133 2.78 -6.40 -11.27
N ILE A 134 2.96 -5.30 -10.55
CA ILE A 134 3.38 -5.33 -9.14
C ILE A 134 2.32 -6.04 -8.29
N TRP A 135 1.04 -5.76 -8.52
CA TRP A 135 -0.08 -6.40 -7.83
C TRP A 135 -0.15 -7.90 -8.09
N GLN A 136 0.11 -8.33 -9.33
CA GLN A 136 0.16 -9.73 -9.69
C GLN A 136 1.28 -10.45 -8.93
N LYS A 137 2.51 -9.93 -8.98
CA LYS A 137 3.65 -10.49 -8.24
C LYS A 137 3.40 -10.58 -6.73
N PHE A 138 2.75 -9.56 -6.15
CA PHE A 138 2.37 -9.58 -4.75
C PHE A 138 1.36 -10.71 -4.47
N SER A 139 0.32 -10.79 -5.29
CA SER A 139 -0.80 -11.71 -5.11
C SER A 139 -0.39 -13.17 -5.27
N GLU A 140 0.53 -13.48 -6.18
CA GLU A 140 1.07 -14.83 -6.40
C GLU A 140 1.77 -15.42 -5.16
N VAL A 141 2.31 -14.58 -4.28
CA VAL A 141 3.04 -15.01 -3.08
C VAL A 141 2.18 -14.91 -1.83
N TRP A 142 1.38 -13.85 -1.70
CA TRP A 142 0.76 -13.47 -0.42
C TRP A 142 -0.76 -13.61 -0.37
N VAL A 143 -1.42 -13.89 -1.50
CA VAL A 143 -2.88 -14.06 -1.55
C VAL A 143 -3.18 -15.54 -1.74
N SER A 144 -3.97 -16.12 -0.83
CA SER A 144 -4.35 -17.52 -0.91
C SER A 144 -5.23 -17.79 -2.13
N SER A 145 -5.27 -19.04 -2.60
CA SER A 145 -6.09 -19.41 -3.76
C SER A 145 -7.58 -19.13 -3.53
N GLU A 146 -8.06 -19.35 -2.30
CA GLU A 146 -9.42 -19.10 -1.85
C GLU A 146 -9.73 -17.60 -1.85
N ALA A 147 -8.80 -16.77 -1.34
CA ALA A 147 -8.93 -15.32 -1.34
C ALA A 147 -8.89 -14.75 -2.77
N ALA A 148 -8.06 -15.31 -3.66
CA ALA A 148 -7.99 -14.91 -5.06
C ALA A 148 -9.30 -15.18 -5.83
N VAL A 149 -9.97 -16.30 -5.54
CA VAL A 149 -11.31 -16.60 -6.09
C VAL A 149 -12.32 -15.56 -5.62
N LEU A 150 -12.37 -15.29 -4.31
CA LEU A 150 -13.27 -14.28 -3.75
C LEU A 150 -12.99 -12.89 -4.31
N GLN A 151 -11.72 -12.51 -4.49
CA GLN A 151 -11.34 -11.22 -5.06
C GLN A 151 -11.88 -11.05 -6.48
N LYS A 152 -11.86 -12.10 -7.32
CA LYS A 152 -12.43 -12.06 -8.67
C LYS A 152 -13.95 -11.86 -8.64
N GLU A 153 -14.65 -12.55 -7.73
CA GLU A 153 -16.10 -12.38 -7.54
C GLU A 153 -16.44 -10.94 -7.13
N ILE A 154 -15.71 -10.39 -6.16
CA ILE A 154 -15.85 -9.00 -5.70
C ILE A 154 -15.55 -8.01 -6.82
N ALA A 155 -14.50 -8.23 -7.61
CA ALA A 155 -14.13 -7.35 -8.72
C ALA A 155 -15.21 -7.30 -9.81
N ILE A 156 -15.85 -8.44 -10.13
CA ILE A 156 -17.00 -8.48 -11.04
C ILE A 156 -18.14 -7.59 -10.53
N ILE A 157 -18.45 -7.69 -9.24
CA ILE A 157 -19.52 -6.89 -8.63
C ILE A 157 -19.16 -5.39 -8.66
N GLN A 158 -17.96 -5.03 -8.21
CA GLN A 158 -17.50 -3.64 -8.20
C GLN A 158 -17.48 -3.02 -9.61
N ASN A 159 -17.04 -3.77 -10.62
CA ASN A 159 -17.12 -3.32 -12.01
C ASN A 159 -18.57 -3.15 -12.47
N GLY A 160 -19.47 -4.04 -12.04
CA GLY A 160 -20.89 -3.94 -12.35
C GLY A 160 -21.56 -2.74 -11.69
N LEU A 161 -21.22 -2.41 -10.44
CA LEU A 161 -21.72 -1.25 -9.72
C LEU A 161 -21.22 0.07 -10.31
N ASN A 162 -19.98 0.09 -10.81
CA ASN A 162 -19.40 1.26 -11.48
C ASN A 162 -19.88 1.44 -12.93
N HIS A 163 -20.58 0.44 -13.50
CA HIS A 163 -21.09 0.53 -14.86
C HIS A 163 -22.21 1.58 -14.96
N LYS A 164 -22.06 2.53 -15.89
CA LYS A 164 -23.09 3.54 -16.20
C LYS A 164 -23.91 3.07 -17.40
N PRO A 165 -25.17 2.65 -17.23
CA PRO A 165 -26.00 2.19 -18.34
C PRO A 165 -26.39 3.35 -19.26
N PHE A 166 -26.43 3.08 -20.56
CA PHE A 166 -26.93 4.03 -21.55
C PHE A 166 -28.46 4.20 -21.46
N ASN A 167 -29.18 3.09 -21.24
CA ASN A 167 -30.63 3.10 -20.95
C ASN A 167 -30.92 2.27 -19.69
N PRO A 168 -31.10 2.93 -18.52
CA PRO A 168 -31.40 2.26 -17.24
C PRO A 168 -32.73 1.50 -17.23
N GLN A 169 -33.67 1.82 -18.12
CA GLN A 169 -34.98 1.16 -18.16
C GLN A 169 -35.05 0.01 -19.17
N SER A 170 -33.95 -0.26 -19.88
CA SER A 170 -33.91 -1.39 -20.80
C SER A 170 -34.02 -2.72 -20.05
N GLU A 171 -34.74 -3.68 -20.64
CA GLU A 171 -34.90 -5.03 -20.08
C GLU A 171 -33.55 -5.69 -19.76
N GLN A 172 -32.57 -5.52 -20.65
CA GLN A 172 -31.21 -6.04 -20.47
C GLN A 172 -30.53 -5.46 -19.23
N HIS A 173 -30.70 -4.16 -18.95
CA HIS A 173 -30.11 -3.53 -17.77
C HIS A 173 -30.81 -3.94 -16.47
N LEU A 174 -32.13 -4.11 -16.50
CA LEU A 174 -32.89 -4.62 -15.36
C LEU A 174 -32.45 -6.05 -15.02
N GLN A 175 -32.37 -6.95 -16.02
CA GLN A 175 -31.86 -8.31 -15.84
C GLN A 175 -30.40 -8.32 -15.34
N PHE A 176 -29.55 -7.41 -15.85
CA PHE A 176 -28.18 -7.25 -15.36
C PHE A 176 -28.16 -6.85 -13.88
N SER A 177 -28.99 -5.89 -13.48
CA SER A 177 -29.09 -5.39 -12.11
C SER A 177 -29.58 -6.49 -11.14
N GLU A 178 -30.58 -7.28 -11.55
CA GLU A 178 -31.03 -8.44 -10.78
C GLU A 178 -29.91 -9.48 -10.59
N LYS A 179 -29.19 -9.83 -11.66
CA LYS A 179 -28.05 -10.76 -11.58
C LYS A 179 -26.92 -10.21 -10.71
N LEU A 180 -26.66 -8.91 -10.76
CA LEU A 180 -25.67 -8.25 -9.92
C LEU A 180 -26.07 -8.32 -8.44
N GLN A 181 -27.34 -8.06 -8.13
CA GLN A 181 -27.87 -8.15 -6.78
C GLN A 181 -27.80 -9.59 -6.23
N GLN A 182 -28.11 -10.60 -7.05
CA GLN A 182 -27.95 -12.01 -6.67
C GLN A 182 -26.50 -12.35 -6.29
N LYS A 183 -25.51 -11.84 -7.04
CA LYS A 183 -24.09 -12.03 -6.71
C LYS A 183 -23.70 -11.35 -5.40
N ILE A 184 -24.19 -10.13 -5.15
CA ILE A 184 -23.98 -9.40 -3.89
C ILE A 184 -24.53 -10.22 -2.72
N THR A 185 -25.79 -10.66 -2.80
CA THR A 185 -26.43 -11.45 -1.74
C THR A 185 -25.71 -12.78 -1.51
N ALA A 186 -25.24 -13.45 -2.57
CA ALA A 186 -24.46 -14.69 -2.43
C ALA A 186 -23.16 -14.49 -1.64
N ILE A 187 -22.44 -13.38 -1.87
CA ILE A 187 -21.22 -13.06 -1.11
C ILE A 187 -21.56 -12.68 0.33
N GLN A 188 -22.59 -11.84 0.56
CA GLN A 188 -23.00 -11.44 1.90
C GLN A 188 -23.46 -12.62 2.76
N ASN A 189 -24.12 -13.62 2.15
CA ASN A 189 -24.52 -14.85 2.84
C ASN A 189 -23.31 -15.72 3.23
N ARG A 190 -22.25 -15.74 2.40
CA ARG A 190 -21.00 -16.47 2.71
C ARG A 190 -20.11 -15.69 3.69
N PHE A 191 -20.14 -14.36 3.62
CA PHE A 191 -19.27 -13.45 4.36
C PHE A 191 -20.07 -12.23 4.85
N SER A 192 -20.70 -12.36 6.03
CA SER A 192 -21.60 -11.33 6.59
C SER A 192 -20.95 -9.98 6.89
N HIS A 193 -19.62 -9.93 6.94
CA HIS A 193 -18.84 -8.71 7.19
C HIS A 193 -18.50 -7.94 5.91
N ILE A 194 -18.75 -8.49 4.71
CA ILE A 194 -18.47 -7.84 3.43
C ILE A 194 -19.68 -7.01 2.99
N GLN A 195 -19.44 -5.74 2.67
CA GLN A 195 -20.43 -4.79 2.16
C GLN A 195 -19.95 -4.17 0.84
N PHE A 196 -20.90 -3.78 -0.01
CA PHE A 196 -20.66 -3.25 -1.35
C PHE A 196 -21.23 -1.84 -1.49
#